data_AF-A0A7C5FGS5-F1
#
_entry.id   AF-A0A7C5FGS5-F1
#
_cell.length_a   1.000
_cell.length_b   1.000
_cell.length_c   1.000
_cell.angle_alpha   90.00
_cell.angle_beta   90.00
_cell.angle_gamma   90.00
#
_symmetry.space_group_name_H-M   'P 1'
#
loop_
_entity.id
_entity.type
_entity.pdbx_description
1 polymer ?
#
loop_
_entity_poly.entity_id
_entity_poly.type
_entity_poly.pdbx_seq_one_letter_code
_entity_poly.pdbx_strand_id
1 'polypeptide(L)'
;IFDLGKRHTTLPESEKNDATFIVGCASPAWLVGECKDGVLILRGEGSSEMAKGMLTLLLDIFGNKKASDILNFDPEKLNELGIVELLSPVRQKSLQSFLEKVYLYATRCSKGEL
;
A
#
# COMPACT_ATOMS: atom_id res chain seq x y z
N ILE A 1 -13.08 -1.17 8.55
CA ILE A 1 -12.00 -0.30 8.01
C ILE A 1 -11.58 0.77 9.02
N PHE A 2 -12.49 1.60 9.55
CA PHE A 2 -12.12 2.64 10.53
C PHE A 2 -11.39 2.10 11.77
N ASP A 3 -11.79 0.95 12.31
CA ASP A 3 -11.08 0.33 13.45
C ASP A 3 -9.64 -0.09 13.12
N LEU A 4 -9.35 -0.45 11.86
CA LEU A 4 -7.99 -0.74 11.42
C LEU A 4 -7.12 0.52 11.49
N GLY A 5 -7.71 1.68 11.20
CA GLY A 5 -7.05 2.99 11.28
C GLY A 5 -6.51 3.32 12.68
N LYS A 6 -7.01 2.67 13.74
CA LYS A 6 -6.46 2.83 15.10
C LYS A 6 -5.07 2.21 15.27
N ARG A 7 -4.68 1.25 14.41
CA ARG A 7 -3.34 0.64 14.37
C ARG A 7 -2.39 1.35 13.41
N HIS A 8 -2.86 2.37 12.73
CA HIS A 8 -2.11 3.08 11.71
C HIS A 8 -0.88 3.77 12.31
N THR A 9 0.28 3.56 11.70
CA THR A 9 1.55 4.18 12.09
C THR A 9 1.79 5.46 11.31
N THR A 10 2.65 6.34 11.83
CA THR A 10 3.04 7.58 11.14
C THR A 10 4.41 7.44 10.50
N LEU A 11 4.66 8.25 9.48
CA LEU A 11 5.96 8.42 8.87
C LEU A 11 6.64 9.69 9.40
N PRO A 12 7.97 9.73 9.51
CA PRO A 12 8.74 10.96 9.64
C PRO A 12 8.44 11.93 8.49
N GLU A 13 8.48 13.24 8.76
CA GLU A 13 8.23 14.27 7.75
C GLU A 13 9.20 14.19 6.56
N SER A 14 10.46 13.79 6.78
CA SER A 14 11.44 13.60 5.70
C SER A 14 11.04 12.52 4.69
N GLU A 15 10.21 11.57 5.10
CA GLU A 15 9.72 10.48 4.25
C GLU A 15 8.39 10.82 3.57
N LYS A 16 7.77 11.97 3.87
CA LYS A 16 6.54 12.44 3.21
C LYS A 16 6.91 13.38 2.05
N ASN A 17 7.40 12.80 0.96
CA ASN A 17 7.88 13.52 -0.21
C ASN A 17 7.28 12.95 -1.51
N ASP A 18 7.60 13.58 -2.64
CA ASP A 18 7.03 13.20 -3.95
C ASP A 18 7.35 11.76 -4.35
N ALA A 19 8.50 11.22 -3.95
CA ALA A 19 8.89 9.86 -4.29
C ALA A 19 8.05 8.80 -3.56
N THR A 20 7.60 9.10 -2.34
CA THR A 20 6.79 8.20 -1.51
C THR A 20 5.29 8.50 -1.61
N PHE A 21 4.89 9.62 -2.23
CA PHE A 21 3.49 9.98 -2.41
C PHE A 21 2.73 9.02 -3.34
N ILE A 22 1.48 8.68 -2.99
CA ILE A 22 0.58 7.88 -3.83
C ILE A 22 -0.30 8.83 -4.64
N VAL A 23 -0.02 8.92 -5.94
CA VAL A 23 -0.80 9.74 -6.89
C VAL A 23 -2.13 9.06 -7.20
N GLY A 24 -3.21 9.83 -7.35
CA GLY A 24 -4.52 9.31 -7.77
C GLY A 24 -5.48 8.97 -6.61
N CYS A 25 -5.04 9.12 -5.37
CA CYS A 25 -5.88 8.98 -4.19
C CYS A 25 -6.70 10.26 -3.91
N ALA A 26 -7.95 10.09 -3.48
CA ALA A 26 -8.81 11.22 -3.09
C ALA A 26 -8.34 11.94 -1.80
N SER A 27 -7.55 11.24 -0.97
CA SER A 27 -6.86 11.82 0.19
C SER A 27 -5.36 11.55 0.04
N PRO A 28 -4.49 12.52 0.39
CA PRO A 28 -3.06 12.32 0.44
C PRO A 28 -2.65 11.07 1.24
N ALA A 29 -1.74 10.29 0.68
CA ALA A 29 -1.12 9.16 1.34
C ALA A 29 0.31 8.94 0.83
N TRP A 30 1.16 8.42 1.68
CA TRP A 30 2.56 8.10 1.37
C TRP A 30 2.83 6.64 1.71
N LEU A 31 3.70 6.02 0.91
CA LEU A 31 4.15 4.65 1.05
C LEU A 31 5.66 4.62 0.84
N VAL A 32 6.38 4.13 1.84
CA VAL A 32 7.81 3.85 1.81
C VAL A 32 7.99 2.35 1.64
N GLY A 33 8.90 1.97 0.76
CA GLY A 33 9.30 0.59 0.55
C GLY A 33 10.80 0.43 0.78
N GLU A 34 11.17 -0.58 1.56
CA GLU A 34 12.55 -1.00 1.79
C GLU A 34 12.67 -2.49 1.38
N CYS A 35 13.78 -2.86 0.75
CA CYS A 35 14.04 -4.24 0.37
C CYS A 35 15.12 -4.85 1.26
N LYS A 36 14.80 -5.96 1.93
CA LYS A 36 15.75 -6.72 2.74
C LYS A 36 15.70 -8.19 2.35
N ASP A 37 16.78 -8.71 1.78
CA ASP A 37 16.88 -10.12 1.38
C ASP A 37 15.72 -10.58 0.46
N GLY A 38 15.28 -9.69 -0.45
CA GLY A 38 14.15 -9.92 -1.35
C GLY A 38 12.76 -9.83 -0.68
N VAL A 39 12.70 -9.46 0.59
CA VAL A 39 11.46 -9.16 1.32
C VAL A 39 11.20 -7.66 1.27
N LEU A 40 10.00 -7.29 0.81
CA LEU A 40 9.54 -5.92 0.76
C LEU A 40 8.91 -5.52 2.09
N ILE A 41 9.54 -4.58 2.78
CA ILE A 41 9.05 -3.96 4.01
C ILE A 41 8.34 -2.67 3.61
N LEU A 42 7.07 -2.55 3.95
CA LEU A 42 6.24 -1.40 3.61
C LEU A 42 5.83 -0.64 4.86
N ARG A 43 5.93 0.69 4.81
CA ARG A 43 5.43 1.63 5.82
C ARG A 43 4.65 2.72 5.12
N GLY A 44 3.57 3.21 5.70
CA GLY A 44 2.76 4.21 5.03
C GLY A 44 2.00 5.09 6.00
N GLU A 45 1.65 6.28 5.53
CA GLU A 45 0.76 7.20 6.25
C GLU A 45 -0.35 7.72 5.33
N GLY A 46 -1.60 7.66 5.80
CA GLY A 46 -2.77 8.26 5.18
C GLY A 46 -3.26 9.49 5.95
N SER A 47 -3.66 10.53 5.22
CA SER A 47 -4.12 11.81 5.82
C SER A 47 -5.54 11.80 6.38
N SER A 48 -6.42 10.91 5.89
CA SER A 48 -7.81 10.79 6.35
C SER A 48 -8.06 9.48 7.09
N GLU A 49 -9.05 9.44 7.98
CA GLU A 49 -9.39 8.22 8.76
C GLU A 49 -9.68 7.00 7.86
N MET A 50 -10.31 7.23 6.71
CA MET A 50 -10.53 6.16 5.74
C MET A 50 -9.23 5.71 5.07
N ALA A 51 -8.36 6.67 4.68
CA ALA A 51 -7.07 6.35 4.10
C ALA A 51 -6.21 5.55 5.10
N LYS A 52 -6.19 5.94 6.38
CA LYS A 52 -5.49 5.22 7.44
C LYS A 52 -5.95 3.77 7.52
N GLY A 53 -7.26 3.54 7.61
CA GLY A 53 -7.82 2.19 7.71
C GLY A 53 -7.54 1.32 6.47
N MET A 54 -7.64 1.90 5.27
CA MET A 54 -7.33 1.19 4.03
C MET A 54 -5.83 0.85 3.94
N LEU A 55 -4.98 1.82 4.25
CA LEU A 55 -3.54 1.65 4.22
C LEU A 55 -3.09 0.58 5.21
N THR A 56 -3.63 0.58 6.43
CA THR A 56 -3.37 -0.49 7.41
C THR A 56 -3.74 -1.87 6.87
N LEU A 57 -4.92 -2.03 6.26
CA LEU A 57 -5.33 -3.31 5.66
C LEU A 57 -4.35 -3.78 4.58
N LEU A 58 -3.97 -2.88 3.68
CA LEU A 58 -3.10 -3.23 2.56
C LEU A 58 -1.66 -3.50 3.00
N LEU A 59 -1.17 -2.79 4.02
CA LEU A 59 0.10 -3.10 4.67
C LEU A 59 0.07 -4.46 5.35
N ASP A 60 -1.05 -4.89 5.95
CA ASP A 60 -1.19 -6.24 6.52
C ASP A 60 -1.13 -7.34 5.42
N ILE A 61 -1.62 -7.05 4.21
CA ILE A 61 -1.62 -8.00 3.07
C ILE A 61 -0.24 -8.07 2.40
N PHE A 62 0.35 -6.92 2.08
CA PHE A 62 1.54 -6.82 1.22
C PHE A 62 2.84 -6.54 1.98
N GLY A 63 2.76 -6.04 3.21
CA GLY A 63 3.93 -5.76 4.03
C GLY A 63 4.65 -7.03 4.47
N ASN A 64 5.99 -6.97 4.50
CA ASN A 64 6.86 -8.07 4.90
C ASN A 64 6.65 -9.35 4.05
N LYS A 65 6.32 -9.18 2.77
CA LYS A 65 6.20 -10.29 1.80
C LYS A 65 7.40 -10.31 0.87
N LYS A 66 7.73 -11.48 0.32
CA LYS A 66 8.74 -11.56 -0.73
C LYS A 66 8.26 -10.78 -1.94
N ALA A 67 9.17 -10.06 -2.59
CA ALA A 67 8.88 -9.35 -3.82
C ALA A 67 8.27 -10.28 -4.89
N SER A 68 8.76 -11.52 -5.00
CA SER A 68 8.20 -12.55 -5.88
C SER A 68 6.73 -12.86 -5.60
N ASP A 69 6.35 -12.92 -4.33
CA ASP A 69 5.00 -13.30 -3.92
C ASP A 69 4.02 -12.17 -4.21
N ILE A 70 4.46 -10.92 -4.02
CA ILE A 70 3.71 -9.72 -4.41
C ILE A 70 3.52 -9.66 -5.92
N LEU A 71 4.59 -9.88 -6.69
CA LEU A 71 4.53 -9.83 -8.16
C LEU A 71 3.63 -10.92 -8.75
N ASN A 72 3.52 -12.07 -8.09
CA ASN A 72 2.65 -13.18 -8.47
C ASN A 72 1.25 -13.09 -7.84
N PHE A 73 0.97 -12.07 -7.02
CA PHE A 73 -0.35 -11.89 -6.44
C PHE A 73 -1.33 -11.47 -7.54
N ASP A 74 -2.47 -12.14 -7.61
CA ASP A 74 -3.58 -11.77 -8.48
C ASP A 74 -4.48 -10.76 -7.76
N PRO A 75 -4.57 -9.50 -8.24
CA PRO A 75 -5.43 -8.48 -7.64
C PRO A 75 -6.91 -8.88 -7.54
N GLU A 76 -7.40 -9.78 -8.40
CA GLU A 76 -8.79 -10.27 -8.36
C GLU A 76 -9.11 -10.97 -7.03
N LYS A 77 -8.11 -11.49 -6.31
CA LYS A 77 -8.31 -12.05 -4.96
C LYS A 77 -8.84 -11.02 -3.96
N LEU A 78 -8.58 -9.74 -4.17
CA LEU A 78 -9.18 -8.68 -3.32
C LEU A 78 -10.69 -8.56 -3.56
N ASN A 79 -11.17 -8.87 -4.78
CA ASN A 79 -12.59 -8.97 -5.08
C ASN A 79 -13.19 -10.20 -4.38
N GLU A 80 -12.54 -11.36 -4.48
CA GLU A 80 -13.00 -12.61 -3.83
C GLU A 80 -13.10 -12.49 -2.30
N LEU A 81 -12.20 -11.72 -1.69
CA LEU A 81 -12.23 -11.40 -0.25
C LEU A 81 -13.31 -10.38 0.12
N GLY A 82 -14.11 -9.89 -0.83
CA GLY A 82 -15.15 -8.88 -0.65
C GLY A 82 -14.62 -7.49 -0.33
N ILE A 83 -13.31 -7.23 -0.47
CA ILE A 83 -12.70 -5.95 -0.09
C ILE A 83 -13.19 -4.85 -1.04
N VAL A 84 -13.24 -5.14 -2.34
CA VAL A 84 -13.58 -4.16 -3.39
C VAL A 84 -15.06 -3.79 -3.39
N GLU A 85 -15.94 -4.74 -3.05
CA GLU A 85 -17.39 -4.50 -2.95
C GLU A 85 -17.76 -3.50 -1.84
N LEU A 86 -16.90 -3.37 -0.82
CA LEU A 86 -17.08 -2.41 0.28
C LEU A 86 -16.62 -0.99 -0.09
N LEU A 87 -16.08 -0.80 -1.29
CA LEU A 87 -15.48 0.47 -1.73
C LEU A 87 -16.35 1.17 -2.76
N SER A 88 -16.57 2.46 -2.53
CA SER A 88 -17.11 3.33 -3.58
C SER A 88 -16.15 3.40 -4.77
N PRO A 89 -16.62 3.75 -5.98
CA PRO A 89 -15.78 3.81 -7.18
C PRO A 89 -14.51 4.67 -7.01
N VAL A 90 -14.61 5.77 -6.24
CA VAL A 90 -13.46 6.64 -5.93
C VAL A 90 -12.41 5.91 -5.08
N ARG A 91 -12.84 5.07 -4.13
CA ARG A 91 -11.96 4.30 -3.25
C ARG A 91 -11.32 3.10 -3.97
N GLN A 92 -12.01 2.53 -4.96
CA GLN A 92 -11.43 1.50 -5.83
C GLN A 92 -10.25 2.06 -6.65
N LYS A 93 -10.36 3.29 -7.16
CA LYS A 93 -9.23 3.97 -7.81
C LYS A 93 -8.06 4.19 -6.85
N SER A 94 -8.34 4.58 -5.62
CA SER A 94 -7.29 4.74 -4.60
C SER A 94 -6.58 3.42 -4.27
N LEU A 95 -7.33 2.30 -4.23
CA LEU A 95 -6.76 0.96 -4.09
C LEU A 95 -5.85 0.61 -5.27
N GLN A 96 -6.29 0.88 -6.50
CA GLN A 96 -5.48 0.64 -7.70
C GLN A 96 -4.15 1.42 -7.65
N SER A 97 -4.19 2.72 -7.34
CA SER A 97 -2.99 3.55 -7.20
C SER A 97 -2.02 3.05 -6.12
N PHE A 98 -2.55 2.51 -5.01
CA PHE A 98 -1.72 1.87 -4.00
C PHE A 98 -1.06 0.61 -4.54
N LEU A 99 -1.82 -0.28 -5.20
CA LEU A 99 -1.30 -1.52 -5.77
C LEU A 99 -0.20 -1.21 -6.78
N GLU A 100 -0.40 -0.28 -7.71
CA GLU A 100 0.61 0.14 -8.68
C GLU A 100 1.93 0.52 -8.00
N LYS A 101 1.88 1.28 -6.90
CA LYS A 101 3.07 1.67 -6.14
C LYS A 101 3.73 0.48 -5.43
N VAL A 102 2.95 -0.46 -4.90
CA VAL A 102 3.46 -1.71 -4.32
C VAL A 102 4.13 -2.59 -5.37
N TYR A 103 3.52 -2.79 -6.54
CA TYR A 103 4.13 -3.58 -7.63
C TYR A 103 5.39 -2.92 -8.17
N LEU A 104 5.45 -1.58 -8.22
CA LEU A 104 6.66 -0.84 -8.54
C LEU A 104 7.78 -1.15 -7.53
N TYR A 105 7.50 -1.06 -6.23
CA TYR A 105 8.48 -1.38 -5.19
C TYR A 105 8.90 -2.85 -5.21
N ALA A 106 7.95 -3.78 -5.39
CA ALA A 106 8.27 -5.20 -5.53
C ALA A 106 9.17 -5.47 -6.73
N THR A 107 8.91 -4.81 -7.88
CA THR A 107 9.75 -4.93 -9.08
C THR A 107 11.18 -4.43 -8.85
N ARG A 108 11.33 -3.30 -8.13
CA ARG A 108 12.65 -2.77 -7.80
C ARG A 108 13.38 -3.66 -6.79
N CYS A 109 12.66 -4.15 -5.78
CA CYS A 109 13.21 -5.06 -4.78
C CYS A 109 13.69 -6.38 -5.40
N SER A 110 12.94 -6.96 -6.34
CA SER A 110 13.35 -8.19 -7.02
C SER A 110 14.60 -8.04 -7.90
N LYS A 111 14.92 -6.81 -8.31
CA LYS A 111 16.14 -6.46 -9.06
C LYS A 111 17.29 -5.97 -8.19
N GLY A 112 17.10 -5.80 -6.88
CA GLY A 112 18.09 -5.20 -5.99
C GLY A 112 18.29 -3.69 -6.19
N GLU A 113 17.27 -3.00 -6.72
CA GLU A 113 17.29 -1.57 -7.08
C GLU A 113 16.46 -0.70 -6.11
N LEU A 114 16.02 -1.27 -4.99
CA LEU A 114 15.20 -0.59 -3.99
C LEU A 114 15.99 -0.30 -2.72
#